data_AF-A0A377LUF3-F1
#
_entry.id   AF-A0A377LUF3-F1
#
_cell.length_a   1.000
_cell.length_b   1.000
_cell.length_c   1.000
_cell.angle_alpha   90.00
_cell.angle_beta   90.00
_cell.angle_gamma   90.00
#
_symmetry.space_group_name_H-M   'P 1'
#
loop_
_entity.id
_entity.type
_entity.pdbx_description
1 polymer ?
#
loop_
_entity_poly.entity_id
_entity_poly.type
_entity_poly.pdbx_seq_one_letter_code
_entity_poly.pdbx_strand_id
1 'polypeptide(L)'
;MTLGQYDLSSDIFDTFHFTGASLESDESMLPPDLQGYAPQINGIAQTNAKVTVSQSGRVLYQTTVAPGPFTISDLGETYQGQLDVVVEEEDGRKTTFQVGSSSIPFLTRKGQVRYKTSIGKPTATGHNDINNPLFWTGELSWGWLSDVSLYGGTLLTADDYQAMTTGIGFNLDSFGSISFDVTGAEATLHQGKNETQRGYSYRANYAKRFEATGSQITFAGYRFSDKEYVSMSEYLASRDGDTSTTNEKESYVISFNQYLDSLALNTYLNVTRNTYWDNSSNTNYSFSLSRNFDIGNLRGLSASLALSRVSWDDSDENQVYFAFTLPLEQNRSIMYSYQRSGGDSASHMASYYDASDRNNTWNLSASTTEDDLREGEPSLRGGYQHYSPYGRLNLSGSVQPNQYRSISAGWNGSITATRYGVALHDYSPANNARMMIDADGVDGIEVNSSRTRTNAFGIAVVPHSATTPPPRCALTATRCLMAWI
;
A
#
# COMPACT_ATOMS: atom_id res chain seq x y z
N MET A 1 -1.73 21.10 -10.61
CA MET A 1 -0.37 21.40 -11.09
C MET A 1 0.59 21.20 -9.94
N THR A 2 1.66 20.47 -10.14
CA THR A 2 2.71 20.20 -9.15
C THR A 2 4.07 20.59 -9.72
N LEU A 3 4.97 21.06 -8.86
CA LEU A 3 6.32 21.51 -9.21
C LEU A 3 7.29 21.02 -8.14
N GLY A 4 8.40 20.41 -8.55
CA GLY A 4 9.42 19.92 -7.62
C GLY A 4 9.86 18.50 -7.92
N GLN A 5 10.13 17.72 -6.87
CA GLN A 5 10.51 16.31 -6.96
C GLN A 5 9.31 15.44 -6.60
N TYR A 6 8.92 14.55 -7.50
CA TYR A 6 7.78 13.67 -7.32
C TYR A 6 7.90 12.48 -8.28
N ASP A 7 7.00 11.51 -8.10
CA ASP A 7 6.92 10.35 -8.98
C ASP A 7 5.96 10.61 -10.11
N LEU A 8 6.23 10.00 -11.27
CA LEU A 8 5.28 10.00 -12.35
C LEU A 8 4.04 9.18 -11.97
N SER A 9 2.91 9.86 -11.82
CA SER A 9 1.59 9.24 -11.76
C SER A 9 1.08 9.04 -13.19
N SER A 10 1.12 7.80 -13.67
CA SER A 10 0.70 7.42 -15.02
C SER A 10 -0.20 6.20 -14.96
N ASP A 11 -1.30 6.20 -15.71
CA ASP A 11 -2.19 5.03 -15.80
C ASP A 11 -1.72 4.05 -16.91
N ILE A 12 -0.77 4.46 -17.76
CA ILE A 12 -0.32 3.72 -18.94
C ILE A 12 1.17 3.36 -18.93
N PHE A 13 2.03 4.18 -18.33
CA PHE A 13 3.47 3.98 -18.23
C PHE A 13 3.86 3.60 -16.81
N ASP A 14 5.00 2.94 -16.69
CA ASP A 14 5.56 2.59 -15.38
C ASP A 14 6.04 3.86 -14.64
N THR A 15 5.82 3.90 -13.33
CA THR A 15 6.21 5.03 -12.47
C THR A 15 7.73 5.13 -12.32
N PHE A 16 8.27 6.35 -12.38
CA PHE A 16 9.66 6.68 -12.04
C PHE A 16 9.77 8.05 -11.39
N HIS A 17 10.89 8.27 -10.71
CA HIS A 17 11.18 9.49 -9.96
C HIS A 17 11.71 10.59 -10.87
N PHE A 18 11.24 11.82 -10.68
CA PHE A 18 11.75 12.95 -11.44
C PHE A 18 11.65 14.30 -10.73
N THR A 19 12.45 15.26 -11.22
CA THR A 19 12.33 16.67 -10.86
C THR A 19 11.74 17.45 -12.03
N GLY A 20 10.59 18.10 -11.85
CA GLY A 20 9.90 18.75 -12.95
C GLY A 20 8.62 19.52 -12.61
N ALA A 21 7.77 19.64 -13.61
CA ALA A 21 6.42 20.18 -13.54
C ALA A 21 5.40 19.16 -14.08
N SER A 22 4.28 18.98 -13.37
CA SER A 22 3.18 18.13 -13.82
C SER A 22 1.86 18.87 -13.76
N LEU A 23 1.03 18.59 -14.76
CA LEU A 23 -0.33 19.06 -14.86
C LEU A 23 -1.24 17.86 -15.13
N GLU A 24 -2.07 17.55 -14.15
CA GLU A 24 -2.95 16.39 -14.12
C GLU A 24 -4.38 16.84 -13.82
N SER A 25 -5.35 16.16 -14.42
CA SER A 25 -6.75 16.20 -13.99
C SER A 25 -6.89 15.57 -12.59
N ASP A 26 -7.37 16.34 -11.61
CA ASP A 26 -7.52 15.89 -10.22
C ASP A 26 -8.69 14.90 -10.06
N GLU A 27 -8.37 13.67 -9.66
CA GLU A 27 -9.32 12.56 -9.45
C GLU A 27 -10.02 12.64 -8.08
N SER A 28 -9.42 13.32 -7.10
CA SER A 28 -9.98 13.45 -5.74
C SER A 28 -11.25 14.31 -5.70
N MET A 29 -11.48 15.10 -6.76
CA MET A 29 -12.69 15.91 -6.97
C MET A 29 -13.86 15.11 -7.56
N LEU A 30 -13.63 13.85 -7.95
CA LEU A 30 -14.68 12.94 -8.40
C LEU A 30 -15.35 12.24 -7.21
N PRO A 31 -16.63 11.84 -7.35
CA PRO A 31 -17.30 11.03 -6.34
C PRO A 31 -16.48 9.76 -6.00
N PRO A 32 -16.52 9.27 -4.75
CA PRO A 32 -15.70 8.14 -4.30
C PRO A 32 -15.78 6.87 -5.16
N ASP A 33 -16.91 6.64 -5.85
CA ASP A 33 -17.08 5.49 -6.75
C ASP A 33 -16.22 5.56 -8.03
N LEU A 34 -15.52 6.67 -8.27
CA LEU A 34 -14.60 6.87 -9.39
C LEU A 34 -13.14 7.07 -8.95
N GLN A 35 -12.86 6.99 -7.64
CA GLN A 35 -11.51 7.11 -7.10
C GLN A 35 -10.75 5.79 -7.26
N GLY A 36 -9.41 5.89 -7.35
CA GLY A 36 -8.52 4.74 -7.51
C GLY A 36 -8.62 3.74 -6.34
N TYR A 37 -8.12 2.52 -6.57
CA TYR A 37 -8.00 1.52 -5.51
C TYR A 37 -6.66 1.70 -4.80
N ALA A 38 -6.66 1.88 -3.48
CA ALA A 38 -5.45 1.77 -2.67
C ALA A 38 -5.11 0.28 -2.46
N PRO A 39 -3.91 -0.18 -2.84
CA PRO A 39 -3.51 -1.57 -2.61
C PRO A 39 -3.44 -1.87 -1.12
N GLN A 40 -4.04 -2.99 -0.72
CA GLN A 40 -3.86 -3.54 0.61
C GLN A 40 -2.72 -4.55 0.60
N ILE A 41 -1.66 -4.24 1.34
CA ILE A 41 -0.53 -5.15 1.51
C ILE A 41 -0.87 -6.10 2.64
N ASN A 42 -0.90 -7.39 2.31
CA ASN A 42 -1.11 -8.46 3.28
C ASN A 42 0.15 -9.31 3.36
N GLY A 43 0.55 -9.66 4.58
CA GLY A 43 1.71 -10.51 4.85
C GLY A 43 1.60 -11.16 6.22
N ILE A 44 2.53 -12.06 6.54
CA ILE A 44 2.62 -12.71 7.86
C ILE A 44 4.00 -12.40 8.44
N ALA A 45 4.02 -11.82 9.64
CA ALA A 45 5.25 -11.59 10.40
C ALA A 45 5.41 -12.67 11.47
N GLN A 46 6.62 -13.20 11.65
CA GLN A 46 6.90 -14.26 12.64
C GLN A 46 7.12 -13.69 14.05
N THR A 47 7.68 -12.49 14.13
CA THR A 47 8.07 -11.78 15.36
C THR A 47 7.50 -10.35 15.34
N ASN A 48 7.87 -9.45 16.28
CA ASN A 48 7.53 -8.04 16.09
C ASN A 48 8.42 -7.47 14.97
N ALA A 49 7.92 -7.55 13.75
CA ALA A 49 8.69 -7.17 12.57
C ALA A 49 8.56 -5.68 12.25
N LYS A 50 9.61 -5.14 11.63
CA LYS A 50 9.57 -3.86 10.96
C LYS A 50 9.20 -4.08 9.50
N VAL A 51 8.04 -3.57 9.10
CA VAL A 51 7.58 -3.62 7.71
C VAL A 51 7.96 -2.32 7.02
N THR A 52 8.76 -2.43 5.96
CA THR A 52 9.16 -1.32 5.11
C THR A 52 8.56 -1.56 3.73
N VAL A 53 7.69 -0.65 3.30
CA VAL A 53 7.14 -0.63 1.95
C VAL A 53 7.91 0.42 1.17
N SER A 54 8.51 -0.01 0.06
CA SER A 54 9.26 0.86 -0.84
C SER A 54 8.81 0.70 -2.28
N GLN A 55 9.04 1.74 -3.08
CA GLN A 55 8.86 1.69 -4.52
C GLN A 55 10.08 2.32 -5.18
N SER A 56 10.71 1.57 -6.09
CA SER A 56 11.92 2.01 -6.80
C SER A 56 12.99 2.57 -5.84
N GLY A 57 13.19 1.91 -4.68
CA GLY A 57 14.17 2.30 -3.67
C GLY A 57 13.75 3.41 -2.69
N ARG A 58 12.60 4.08 -2.88
CA ARG A 58 12.08 5.06 -1.90
C ARG A 58 11.17 4.38 -0.88
N VAL A 59 11.45 4.57 0.40
CA VAL A 59 10.56 4.13 1.48
C VAL A 59 9.28 4.97 1.47
N LEU A 60 8.15 4.34 1.18
CA LEU A 60 6.82 4.96 1.15
C LEU A 60 6.14 4.88 2.51
N TYR A 61 6.30 3.75 3.19
CA TYR A 61 5.67 3.49 4.47
C TYR A 61 6.57 2.60 5.32
N GLN A 62 6.64 2.89 6.61
CA GLN A 62 7.44 2.11 7.54
C GLN A 62 6.74 2.05 8.90
N THR A 63 6.42 0.85 9.36
CA THR A 63 5.79 0.64 10.67
C THR A 63 6.32 -0.63 11.32
N THR A 64 6.16 -0.74 12.64
CA THR A 64 6.29 -2.01 13.35
C THR A 64 4.94 -2.71 13.38
N VAL A 65 4.94 -4.04 13.22
CA VAL A 65 3.76 -4.91 13.33
C VAL A 65 3.99 -5.96 14.40
N ALA A 66 2.91 -6.41 15.04
CA ALA A 66 2.97 -7.54 15.97
C ALA A 66 3.06 -8.87 15.20
N PRO A 67 3.50 -9.97 15.84
CA PRO A 67 3.52 -11.29 15.22
C PRO A 67 2.14 -11.74 14.72
N GLY A 68 2.09 -12.29 13.52
CA GLY A 68 0.90 -12.77 12.85
C GLY A 68 0.61 -12.05 11.52
N PRO A 69 -0.59 -12.28 10.94
CA PRO A 69 -1.00 -11.67 9.69
C PRO A 69 -1.24 -10.19 9.93
N PHE A 70 -0.72 -9.36 9.02
CA PHE A 70 -0.94 -7.93 9.04
C PHE A 70 -1.53 -7.49 7.70
N THR A 71 -2.34 -6.43 7.76
CA THR A 71 -2.87 -5.74 6.59
C THR A 71 -2.50 -4.27 6.70
N ILE A 72 -1.76 -3.75 5.73
CA ILE A 72 -1.49 -2.32 5.60
C ILE A 72 -2.45 -1.79 4.53
N SER A 73 -3.38 -0.95 4.98
CA SER A 73 -4.37 -0.28 4.11
C SER A 73 -4.19 1.23 4.04
N ASP A 74 -3.27 1.79 4.84
CA ASP A 74 -3.00 3.23 4.93
C ASP A 74 -2.00 3.72 3.85
N LEU A 75 -1.89 3.00 2.74
CA LEU A 75 -1.14 3.48 1.58
C LEU A 75 -2.01 4.46 0.80
N GLY A 76 -1.45 5.62 0.45
CA GLY A 76 -2.15 6.60 -0.37
C GLY A 76 -2.61 6.02 -1.72
N GLU A 77 -3.75 6.50 -2.23
CA GLU A 77 -4.38 6.04 -3.48
C GLU A 77 -3.54 6.33 -4.74
N THR A 78 -2.44 7.08 -4.61
CA THR A 78 -1.60 7.53 -5.74
C THR A 78 -0.52 6.52 -6.16
N TYR A 79 -0.25 5.48 -5.36
CA TYR A 79 0.85 4.55 -5.65
C TYR A 79 0.40 3.44 -6.63
N GLN A 80 0.96 3.45 -7.84
CA GLN A 80 0.70 2.46 -8.90
C GLN A 80 1.96 1.64 -9.22
N GLY A 81 1.83 0.44 -9.78
CA GLY A 81 2.96 -0.42 -10.14
C GLY A 81 3.39 -1.37 -9.02
N GLN A 82 4.58 -1.97 -9.10
CA GLN A 82 5.05 -2.92 -8.08
C GLN A 82 5.57 -2.19 -6.83
N LEU A 83 5.19 -2.71 -5.66
CA LEU A 83 5.66 -2.27 -4.36
C LEU A 83 6.54 -3.38 -3.77
N ASP A 84 7.76 -3.02 -3.38
CA ASP A 84 8.67 -3.91 -2.68
C ASP A 84 8.38 -3.83 -1.18
N VAL A 85 8.08 -4.97 -0.58
CA VAL A 85 7.76 -5.09 0.84
C VAL A 85 8.87 -5.88 1.51
N VAL A 86 9.56 -5.25 2.44
CA VAL A 86 10.58 -5.89 3.28
C VAL A 86 10.04 -6.03 4.69
N VAL A 87 9.93 -7.26 5.16
CA VAL A 87 9.60 -7.61 6.54
C VAL A 87 10.88 -7.99 7.24
N GLU A 88 11.37 -7.13 8.13
CA GLU A 88 12.58 -7.35 8.93
C GLU A 88 12.16 -7.84 10.33
N GLU A 89 12.45 -9.11 10.60
CA GLU A 89 12.16 -9.78 11.87
C GLU A 89 13.14 -9.35 12.98
N GLU A 90 12.79 -9.60 14.24
CA GLU A 90 13.62 -9.21 15.40
C GLU A 90 15.00 -9.89 15.44
N ASP A 91 15.13 -11.06 14.84
CA ASP A 91 16.38 -11.80 14.68
C ASP A 91 17.26 -11.29 13.52
N GLY A 92 16.77 -10.31 12.77
CA GLY A 92 17.45 -9.71 11.62
C GLY A 92 17.19 -10.41 10.28
N ARG A 93 16.41 -11.51 10.24
CA ARG A 93 15.97 -12.11 8.97
C ARG A 93 15.08 -11.13 8.22
N LYS A 94 15.25 -11.10 6.90
CA LYS A 94 14.48 -10.24 6.00
C LYS A 94 13.73 -11.10 5.01
N THR A 95 12.41 -11.01 5.05
CA THR A 95 11.53 -11.60 4.03
C THR A 95 11.10 -10.48 3.10
N THR A 96 11.47 -10.59 1.83
CA THR A 96 11.12 -9.58 0.80
C THR A 96 10.12 -10.18 -0.17
N PHE A 97 9.04 -9.46 -0.46
CA PHE A 97 8.09 -9.84 -1.49
C PHE A 97 7.56 -8.63 -2.25
N GLN A 98 7.10 -8.86 -3.46
CA GLN A 98 6.52 -7.81 -4.29
C GLN A 98 5.00 -7.90 -4.28
N VAL A 99 4.36 -6.76 -4.07
CA VAL A 99 2.92 -6.60 -4.19
C VAL A 99 2.65 -5.71 -5.40
N GLY A 100 1.93 -6.23 -6.39
CA GLY A 100 1.43 -5.39 -7.47
C GLY A 100 0.35 -4.43 -6.94
N SER A 101 0.56 -3.13 -7.10
CA SER A 101 -0.50 -2.14 -7.12
C SER A 101 -1.04 -2.03 -8.54
N SER A 102 -2.32 -2.30 -8.70
CA SER A 102 -2.97 -2.37 -10.01
C SER A 102 -3.76 -1.09 -10.28
N SER A 103 -3.54 -0.49 -11.45
CA SER A 103 -4.36 0.63 -11.91
C SER A 103 -5.71 0.12 -12.42
N ILE A 104 -6.79 0.77 -12.00
CA ILE A 104 -8.12 0.55 -12.57
C ILE A 104 -8.04 0.90 -14.06
N PRO A 105 -8.73 0.17 -14.97
CA PRO A 105 -8.91 0.58 -16.35
C PRO A 105 -9.12 2.09 -16.49
N PHE A 106 -8.35 2.76 -17.36
CA PHE A 106 -8.35 4.23 -17.55
C PHE A 106 -9.62 4.72 -18.27
N LEU A 107 -10.77 4.40 -17.68
CA LEU A 107 -12.11 4.70 -18.16
C LEU A 107 -12.45 6.16 -17.86
N THR A 108 -13.15 6.77 -18.80
CA THR A 108 -13.58 8.16 -18.75
C THR A 108 -15.06 8.21 -19.15
N ARG A 109 -15.86 9.00 -18.41
CA ARG A 109 -17.29 9.12 -18.72
C ARG A 109 -17.50 9.77 -20.08
N LYS A 110 -18.63 9.43 -20.72
CA LYS A 110 -19.03 10.02 -22.01
C LYS A 110 -18.89 11.55 -22.01
N GLY A 111 -18.11 12.06 -22.95
CA GLY A 111 -17.89 13.49 -23.13
C GLY A 111 -16.88 14.13 -22.16
N GLN A 112 -16.34 13.38 -21.20
CA GLN A 112 -15.21 13.84 -20.38
C GLN A 112 -13.88 13.53 -21.06
N VAL A 113 -12.88 14.35 -20.74
CA VAL A 113 -11.49 14.16 -21.16
C VAL A 113 -10.63 14.24 -19.90
N ARG A 114 -9.81 13.22 -19.68
CA ARG A 114 -8.76 13.18 -18.66
C ARG A 114 -7.44 13.39 -19.36
N TYR A 115 -6.57 14.19 -18.76
CA TYR A 115 -5.22 14.39 -19.27
C TYR A 115 -4.22 14.46 -18.14
N LYS A 116 -3.03 13.94 -18.40
CA LYS A 116 -1.86 14.02 -17.52
C LYS A 116 -0.68 14.41 -18.38
N THR A 117 0.07 15.43 -18.01
CA THR A 117 1.30 15.79 -18.70
C THR A 117 2.37 16.17 -17.70
N SER A 118 3.57 15.67 -17.94
CA SER A 118 4.73 15.94 -17.09
C SER A 118 5.94 16.27 -17.94
N ILE A 119 6.77 17.16 -17.44
CA ILE A 119 8.06 17.50 -18.06
C ILE A 119 9.10 17.67 -16.96
N GLY A 120 10.29 17.11 -17.16
CA GLY A 120 11.33 17.20 -16.15
C GLY A 120 12.56 16.38 -16.47
N LYS A 121 13.40 16.16 -15.48
CA LYS A 121 14.54 15.25 -15.56
C LYS A 121 14.33 14.08 -14.62
N PRO A 122 14.47 12.83 -15.09
CA PRO A 122 14.48 11.68 -14.20
C PRO A 122 15.55 11.85 -13.13
N THR A 123 15.32 11.30 -11.95
CA THR A 123 16.26 11.33 -10.82
C THR A 123 16.35 9.94 -10.21
N ALA A 124 17.56 9.42 -10.03
CA ALA A 124 17.77 8.15 -9.35
C ALA A 124 17.82 8.38 -7.83
N THR A 125 17.11 7.55 -7.07
CA THR A 125 17.23 7.50 -5.61
C THR A 125 18.51 6.73 -5.24
N GLY A 126 19.61 7.46 -5.01
CA GLY A 126 20.83 6.88 -4.43
C GLY A 126 22.15 7.27 -5.11
N HIS A 127 22.11 7.82 -6.33
CA HIS A 127 23.30 8.28 -7.05
C HIS A 127 23.02 9.65 -7.68
N ASN A 128 23.78 10.67 -7.27
CA ASN A 128 23.56 12.08 -7.63
C ASN A 128 24.09 12.47 -9.02
N ASP A 129 24.70 11.54 -9.76
CA ASP A 129 25.61 11.92 -10.84
C ASP A 129 25.27 11.22 -12.14
N ILE A 130 24.11 11.57 -12.73
CA ILE A 130 23.70 11.01 -14.02
C ILE A 130 23.14 12.10 -14.91
N ASN A 131 23.68 12.13 -16.13
CA ASN A 131 23.28 12.96 -17.24
C ASN A 131 21.90 12.50 -17.75
N ASN A 132 20.86 12.79 -16.97
CA ASN A 132 19.50 12.34 -17.23
C ASN A 132 18.83 13.23 -18.27
N PRO A 133 18.34 12.66 -19.39
CA PRO A 133 17.72 13.44 -20.44
C PRO A 133 16.45 14.11 -19.91
N LEU A 134 16.16 15.31 -20.44
CA LEU A 134 14.85 15.91 -20.25
C LEU A 134 13.81 14.93 -20.83
N PHE A 135 12.76 14.63 -20.10
CA PHE A 135 11.62 13.87 -20.61
C PHE A 135 10.38 14.74 -20.65
N TRP A 136 9.48 14.37 -21.55
CA TRP A 136 8.11 14.85 -21.62
C TRP A 136 7.18 13.64 -21.74
N THR A 137 6.09 13.66 -21.00
CA THR A 137 5.01 12.68 -21.11
C THR A 137 3.68 13.38 -21.24
N GLY A 138 2.79 12.78 -22.02
CA GLY A 138 1.45 13.25 -22.24
C GLY A 138 0.50 12.07 -22.39
N GLU A 139 -0.57 12.09 -21.61
CA GLU A 139 -1.60 11.06 -21.56
C GLU A 139 -2.95 11.71 -21.74
N LEU A 140 -3.82 11.03 -22.47
CA LEU A 140 -5.17 11.48 -22.74
C LEU A 140 -6.13 10.29 -22.72
N SER A 141 -7.24 10.42 -22.02
CA SER A 141 -8.38 9.51 -22.09
C SER A 141 -9.65 10.27 -22.38
N TRP A 142 -10.42 9.75 -23.32
CA TRP A 142 -11.67 10.33 -23.82
C TRP A 142 -12.79 9.32 -23.73
N GLY A 143 -13.87 9.66 -23.02
CA GLY A 143 -15.11 8.89 -23.03
C GLY A 143 -15.86 9.09 -24.34
N TRP A 144 -15.58 8.24 -25.33
CA TRP A 144 -16.17 8.33 -26.66
C TRP A 144 -17.66 7.98 -26.64
N LEU A 145 -18.04 6.89 -25.98
CA LEU A 145 -19.43 6.45 -25.78
C LEU A 145 -19.76 6.37 -24.29
N SER A 146 -21.01 6.02 -23.94
CA SER A 146 -21.40 5.74 -22.54
C SER A 146 -20.49 4.69 -21.90
N ASP A 147 -20.13 3.69 -22.71
CA ASP A 147 -19.55 2.43 -22.24
C ASP A 147 -18.16 2.18 -22.84
N VAL A 148 -17.64 3.13 -23.63
CA VAL A 148 -16.35 3.01 -24.34
C VAL A 148 -15.50 4.24 -24.09
N SER A 149 -14.29 4.01 -23.58
CA SER A 149 -13.24 5.02 -23.42
C SER A 149 -12.07 4.69 -24.33
N LEU A 150 -11.55 5.69 -25.01
CA LEU A 150 -10.29 5.58 -25.76
C LEU A 150 -9.23 6.31 -24.96
N TYR A 151 -8.06 5.70 -24.82
CA TYR A 151 -6.95 6.34 -24.15
C TYR A 151 -5.64 6.08 -24.86
N GLY A 152 -4.66 6.92 -24.59
CA GLY A 152 -3.32 6.75 -25.09
C GLY A 152 -2.41 7.79 -24.50
N GLY A 153 -1.13 7.64 -24.79
CA GLY A 153 -0.15 8.62 -24.40
C GLY A 153 1.19 8.33 -25.01
N THR A 154 2.11 9.23 -24.73
CA THR A 154 3.46 9.18 -25.25
C THR A 154 4.43 9.62 -24.18
N LEU A 155 5.58 8.97 -24.14
CA LEU A 155 6.70 9.32 -23.30
C LEU A 155 7.91 9.50 -24.21
N LEU A 156 8.48 10.69 -24.19
CA LEU A 156 9.62 11.06 -25.02
C LEU A 156 10.73 11.57 -24.12
N THR A 157 11.96 11.18 -24.42
CA THR A 157 13.16 11.78 -23.83
C THR A 157 13.88 12.62 -24.88
N ALA A 158 14.69 13.57 -24.44
CA ALA A 158 15.54 14.38 -25.32
C ALA A 158 16.68 13.56 -25.96
N ASP A 159 16.97 12.38 -25.40
CA ASP A 159 17.87 11.39 -25.96
C ASP A 159 17.05 10.31 -26.70
N ASP A 160 17.49 9.05 -26.64
CA ASP A 160 17.04 7.97 -27.53
C ASP A 160 15.99 7.04 -26.88
N TYR A 161 15.05 7.57 -26.10
CA TYR A 161 13.89 6.81 -25.62
C TYR A 161 12.57 7.44 -26.06
N GLN A 162 11.74 6.66 -26.74
CA GLN A 162 10.38 7.01 -27.13
C GLN A 162 9.43 5.83 -26.88
N ALA A 163 8.29 6.11 -26.25
CA ALA A 163 7.21 5.16 -26.07
C ALA A 163 5.87 5.80 -26.47
N MET A 164 4.99 4.97 -27.03
CA MET A 164 3.64 5.36 -27.41
C MET A 164 2.68 4.23 -27.06
N THR A 165 1.61 4.58 -26.35
CA THR A 165 0.56 3.66 -25.92
C THR A 165 -0.76 4.05 -26.54
N THR A 166 -1.51 3.05 -26.98
CA THR A 166 -2.91 3.20 -27.41
C THR A 166 -3.75 2.12 -26.78
N GLY A 167 -4.90 2.48 -26.24
CA GLY A 167 -5.78 1.58 -25.53
C GLY A 167 -7.25 1.92 -25.66
N ILE A 168 -8.06 0.91 -25.37
CA ILE A 168 -9.52 0.98 -25.32
C ILE A 168 -10.00 0.35 -24.04
N GLY A 169 -10.95 1.01 -23.39
CA GLY A 169 -11.63 0.51 -22.20
C GLY A 169 -13.12 0.41 -22.44
N PHE A 170 -13.71 -0.67 -21.93
CA PHE A 170 -15.15 -0.92 -21.95
C PHE A 170 -15.66 -0.98 -20.51
N ASN A 171 -16.72 -0.22 -20.25
CA ASN A 171 -17.54 -0.42 -19.06
C ASN A 171 -18.68 -1.37 -19.44
N LEU A 172 -18.77 -2.53 -18.81
CA LEU A 172 -19.78 -3.55 -19.09
C LEU A 172 -20.88 -3.56 -18.03
N ASP A 173 -21.02 -2.46 -17.27
CA ASP A 173 -21.95 -2.29 -16.15
C ASP A 173 -21.90 -3.48 -15.18
N SER A 174 -22.92 -4.33 -15.20
CA SER A 174 -23.07 -5.52 -14.34
C SER A 174 -21.93 -6.55 -14.48
N PHE A 175 -21.20 -6.52 -15.59
CA PHE A 175 -20.06 -7.42 -15.83
C PHE A 175 -18.71 -6.82 -15.43
N GLY A 176 -18.68 -5.59 -14.91
CA GLY A 176 -17.46 -4.89 -14.52
C GLY A 176 -16.87 -4.06 -15.65
N SER A 177 -15.57 -3.84 -15.61
CA SER A 177 -14.80 -3.04 -16.58
C SER A 177 -13.65 -3.86 -17.14
N ILE A 178 -13.35 -3.66 -18.41
CA ILE A 178 -12.22 -4.28 -19.09
C ILE A 178 -11.46 -3.22 -19.89
N SER A 179 -10.13 -3.27 -19.91
CA SER A 179 -9.34 -2.48 -20.84
C SER A 179 -8.24 -3.30 -21.48
N PHE A 180 -7.86 -2.85 -22.67
CA PHE A 180 -6.77 -3.42 -23.43
C PHE A 180 -5.93 -2.29 -24.00
N ASP A 181 -4.62 -2.34 -23.82
CA ASP A 181 -3.68 -1.41 -24.40
C ASP A 181 -2.43 -2.09 -24.95
N VAL A 182 -1.83 -1.40 -25.93
CA VAL A 182 -0.58 -1.77 -26.57
C VAL A 182 0.37 -0.59 -26.46
N THR A 183 1.55 -0.84 -25.93
CA THR A 183 2.64 0.12 -25.79
C THR A 183 3.79 -0.30 -26.67
N GLY A 184 4.13 0.51 -27.68
CA GLY A 184 5.37 0.36 -28.43
C GLY A 184 6.46 1.24 -27.81
N ALA A 185 7.65 0.69 -27.59
CA ALA A 185 8.80 1.43 -27.09
C ALA A 185 10.02 1.22 -28.00
N GLU A 186 10.79 2.28 -28.18
CA GLU A 186 12.08 2.27 -28.85
C GLU A 186 13.11 2.95 -27.94
N ALA A 187 14.18 2.22 -27.65
CA ALA A 187 15.23 2.64 -26.73
C ALA A 187 16.62 2.32 -27.31
N THR A 188 17.53 3.30 -27.33
CA THR A 188 18.94 3.04 -27.61
C THR A 188 19.72 2.88 -26.31
N LEU A 189 20.11 1.64 -26.01
CA LEU A 189 20.90 1.31 -24.84
C LEU A 189 22.38 1.62 -25.13
N HIS A 190 23.00 2.42 -24.27
CA HIS A 190 24.36 2.96 -24.50
C HIS A 190 25.48 2.03 -23.99
N GLN A 191 25.14 0.85 -23.46
CA GLN A 191 26.12 -0.12 -22.95
C GLN A 191 26.27 -1.33 -23.90
N GLY A 192 27.49 -1.51 -24.43
CA GLY A 192 27.93 -2.72 -25.13
C GLY A 192 27.87 -2.66 -26.65
N LYS A 193 26.75 -2.21 -27.21
CA LYS A 193 26.57 -1.85 -28.63
C LYS A 193 25.45 -0.82 -28.65
N ASN A 194 25.62 0.31 -29.35
CA ASN A 194 24.54 1.28 -29.58
C ASN A 194 23.43 0.66 -30.46
N GLU A 195 22.80 -0.40 -29.97
CA GLU A 195 21.73 -1.13 -30.61
C GLU A 195 20.42 -0.53 -30.14
N THR A 196 19.61 -0.14 -31.11
CA THR A 196 18.27 0.36 -30.87
C THR A 196 17.35 -0.83 -30.71
N GLN A 197 16.79 -1.00 -29.51
CA GLN A 197 15.80 -2.02 -29.22
C GLN A 197 14.41 -1.46 -29.48
N ARG A 198 13.56 -2.30 -30.08
CA ARG A 198 12.16 -1.97 -30.40
C ARG A 198 11.30 -3.15 -30.03
N GLY A 199 10.33 -2.93 -29.15
CA GLY A 199 9.42 -3.98 -28.71
C GLY A 199 8.05 -3.45 -28.35
N TYR A 200 7.12 -4.37 -28.17
CA TYR A 200 5.75 -4.07 -27.77
C TYR A 200 5.41 -4.72 -26.44
N SER A 201 4.56 -4.05 -25.67
CA SER A 201 3.93 -4.58 -24.46
C SER A 201 2.41 -4.51 -24.61
N TYR A 202 1.74 -5.60 -24.30
CA TYR A 202 0.30 -5.78 -24.39
C TYR A 202 -0.25 -5.95 -22.99
N ARG A 203 -1.25 -5.14 -22.61
CA ARG A 203 -1.84 -5.19 -21.27
C ARG A 203 -3.35 -5.36 -21.37
N ALA A 204 -3.89 -6.28 -20.59
CA ALA A 204 -5.32 -6.50 -20.43
C ALA A 204 -5.68 -6.43 -18.95
N ASN A 205 -6.60 -5.53 -18.59
CA ASN A 205 -7.03 -5.32 -17.22
C ASN A 205 -8.54 -5.58 -17.11
N TYR A 206 -8.96 -6.27 -16.05
CA TYR A 206 -10.36 -6.52 -15.74
C TYR A 206 -10.63 -6.20 -14.27
N ALA A 207 -11.69 -5.45 -13.98
CA ALA A 207 -12.07 -5.09 -12.61
C ALA A 207 -13.59 -5.17 -12.44
N LYS A 208 -14.08 -5.81 -11.36
CA LYS A 208 -15.51 -5.96 -11.08
C LYS A 208 -15.85 -5.80 -9.59
N ARG A 209 -16.72 -4.83 -9.31
CA ARG A 209 -17.31 -4.62 -7.99
C ARG A 209 -18.71 -5.25 -7.94
N PHE A 210 -19.00 -6.05 -6.90
CA PHE A 210 -20.32 -6.63 -6.65
C PHE A 210 -21.01 -5.83 -5.54
N GLU A 211 -21.89 -4.91 -5.92
CA GLU A 211 -22.61 -4.06 -4.97
C GLU A 211 -23.56 -4.86 -4.06
N ALA A 212 -24.21 -5.90 -4.59
CA ALA A 212 -25.22 -6.68 -3.88
C ALA A 212 -24.69 -7.48 -2.69
N THR A 213 -23.42 -7.88 -2.72
CA THR A 213 -22.76 -8.71 -1.69
C THR A 213 -21.62 -7.97 -0.99
N GLY A 214 -21.43 -6.68 -1.29
CA GLY A 214 -20.26 -5.92 -0.86
C GLY A 214 -18.92 -6.56 -1.27
N SER A 215 -18.93 -7.49 -2.22
CA SER A 215 -17.77 -8.27 -2.65
C SER A 215 -17.07 -7.57 -3.81
N GLN A 216 -15.76 -7.77 -3.95
CA GLN A 216 -14.97 -7.12 -4.99
C GLN A 216 -14.02 -8.16 -5.63
N ILE A 217 -14.28 -8.53 -6.90
CA ILE A 217 -13.19 -9.04 -7.74
C ILE A 217 -12.42 -7.79 -8.16
N THR A 218 -11.46 -7.41 -7.33
CA THR A 218 -10.81 -6.11 -7.45
C THR A 218 -10.12 -5.97 -8.79
N PHE A 219 -9.35 -6.98 -9.20
CA PHE A 219 -8.54 -6.86 -10.40
C PHE A 219 -8.01 -8.20 -10.91
N ALA A 220 -8.00 -8.37 -12.23
CA ALA A 220 -7.20 -9.34 -12.95
C ALA A 220 -6.47 -8.62 -14.09
N GLY A 221 -5.15 -8.48 -13.95
CA GLY A 221 -4.27 -7.86 -14.93
C GLY A 221 -3.34 -8.88 -15.55
N TYR A 222 -3.16 -8.77 -16.85
CA TYR A 222 -2.20 -9.54 -17.61
C TYR A 222 -1.39 -8.59 -18.48
N ARG A 223 -0.06 -8.62 -18.35
CA ARG A 223 0.88 -7.91 -19.22
C ARG A 223 1.78 -8.93 -19.89
N PHE A 224 1.96 -8.81 -21.20
CA PHE A 224 2.95 -9.54 -21.97
C PHE A 224 3.86 -8.54 -22.66
N SER A 225 5.18 -8.68 -22.53
CA SER A 225 6.15 -7.81 -23.19
C SER A 225 7.12 -8.64 -24.03
N ASP A 226 7.35 -8.17 -25.26
CA ASP A 226 8.34 -8.74 -26.16
C ASP A 226 9.75 -8.65 -25.55
N LYS A 227 10.67 -9.51 -26.00
CA LYS A 227 12.04 -9.56 -25.44
C LYS A 227 12.79 -8.22 -25.63
N GLU A 228 12.51 -7.53 -26.73
CA GLU A 228 13.11 -6.26 -27.11
C GLU A 228 12.34 -5.03 -26.59
N TYR A 229 11.28 -5.23 -25.80
CA TYR A 229 10.58 -4.14 -25.12
C TYR A 229 11.39 -3.66 -23.92
N VAL A 230 11.56 -2.34 -23.80
CA VAL A 230 12.28 -1.70 -22.71
C VAL A 230 11.37 -0.64 -22.09
N SER A 231 11.05 -0.79 -20.82
CA SER A 231 10.35 0.22 -20.02
C SER A 231 11.26 1.43 -19.75
N MET A 232 10.67 2.57 -19.42
CA MET A 232 11.45 3.77 -19.07
C MET A 232 12.34 3.51 -17.85
N SER A 233 11.86 2.73 -16.88
CA SER A 233 12.63 2.36 -15.69
C SER A 233 13.85 1.49 -16.03
N GLU A 234 13.71 0.51 -16.93
CA GLU A 234 14.84 -0.29 -17.42
C GLU A 234 15.82 0.54 -18.25
N TYR A 235 15.33 1.47 -19.08
CA TYR A 235 16.17 2.40 -19.83
C TYR A 235 17.02 3.28 -18.89
N LEU A 236 16.41 3.81 -17.83
CA LEU A 236 17.12 4.59 -16.81
C LEU A 236 18.13 3.72 -16.05
N ALA A 237 17.73 2.54 -15.59
CA ALA A 237 18.64 1.62 -14.89
C ALA A 237 19.88 1.25 -15.74
N SER A 238 19.69 1.01 -17.04
CA SER A 238 20.80 0.74 -17.97
C SER A 238 21.79 1.92 -18.09
N ARG A 239 21.29 3.17 -18.04
CA ARG A 239 22.13 4.38 -18.03
C ARG A 239 22.88 4.56 -16.72
N ASP A 240 22.30 4.11 -15.62
CA ASP A 240 22.90 4.13 -14.28
C ASP A 240 24.02 3.09 -14.11
N GLY A 241 24.27 2.27 -15.15
CA GLY A 241 25.30 1.23 -15.14
C GLY A 241 24.84 -0.06 -14.46
N ASP A 242 23.55 -0.19 -14.17
CA ASP A 242 22.97 -1.45 -13.72
C ASP A 242 22.76 -2.36 -14.94
N THR A 243 23.50 -3.48 -14.97
CA THR A 243 23.40 -4.49 -16.01
C THR A 243 22.34 -5.56 -15.70
N SER A 244 21.63 -5.45 -14.57
CA SER A 244 20.64 -6.42 -14.11
C SER A 244 19.22 -6.13 -14.62
N THR A 245 19.08 -5.59 -15.83
CA THR A 245 17.76 -5.47 -16.48
C THR A 245 17.16 -6.84 -16.70
N THR A 246 16.21 -7.21 -15.85
CA THR A 246 15.40 -8.42 -15.98
C THR A 246 14.20 -8.11 -16.85
N ASN A 247 14.32 -8.32 -18.17
CA ASN A 247 13.22 -8.09 -19.11
C ASN A 247 12.03 -8.97 -18.74
N GLU A 248 10.98 -8.34 -18.19
CA GLU A 248 9.75 -9.00 -17.79
C GLU A 248 9.01 -9.49 -19.04
N LYS A 249 8.69 -10.79 -19.08
CA LYS A 249 7.98 -11.44 -20.17
C LYS A 249 6.48 -11.42 -19.95
N GLU A 250 6.02 -11.95 -18.83
CA GLU A 250 4.60 -12.01 -18.47
C GLU A 250 4.42 -11.61 -17.02
N SER A 251 3.45 -10.73 -16.77
CA SER A 251 3.02 -10.30 -15.45
C SER A 251 1.55 -10.65 -15.27
N TYR A 252 1.22 -11.41 -14.23
CA TYR A 252 -0.14 -11.74 -13.84
C TYR A 252 -0.41 -11.21 -12.45
N VAL A 253 -1.44 -10.38 -12.29
CA VAL A 253 -1.87 -9.88 -10.98
C VAL A 253 -3.35 -10.17 -10.81
N ILE A 254 -3.69 -10.95 -9.79
CA ILE A 254 -5.08 -11.30 -9.46
C ILE A 254 -5.32 -10.89 -8.01
N SER A 255 -6.36 -10.07 -7.79
CA SER A 255 -6.83 -9.69 -6.46
C SER A 255 -8.32 -9.92 -6.32
N PHE A 256 -8.69 -10.64 -5.27
CA PHE A 256 -10.05 -11.03 -4.96
C PHE A 256 -10.31 -10.84 -3.47
N ASN A 257 -11.37 -10.09 -3.15
CA ASN A 257 -11.84 -9.88 -1.79
C ASN A 257 -13.36 -10.11 -1.76
N GLN A 258 -13.82 -11.08 -0.99
CA GLN A 258 -15.24 -11.38 -0.89
C GLN A 258 -15.65 -11.75 0.53
N TYR A 259 -16.65 -11.04 1.04
CA TYR A 259 -17.44 -11.51 2.16
C TYR A 259 -18.55 -12.45 1.67
N LEU A 260 -18.56 -13.67 2.20
CA LEU A 260 -19.55 -14.69 1.91
C LEU A 260 -20.60 -14.69 3.03
N ASP A 261 -21.70 -13.96 2.81
CA ASP A 261 -22.80 -13.79 3.77
C ASP A 261 -23.33 -15.12 4.33
N SER A 262 -23.51 -16.11 3.45
CA SER A 262 -24.07 -17.43 3.81
C SER A 262 -23.21 -18.19 4.83
N LEU A 263 -21.91 -17.89 4.89
CA LEU A 263 -20.94 -18.53 5.77
C LEU A 263 -20.42 -17.56 6.86
N ALA A 264 -20.79 -16.27 6.79
CA ALA A 264 -20.19 -15.18 7.55
C ALA A 264 -18.65 -15.15 7.44
N LEU A 265 -18.13 -15.45 6.25
CA LEU A 265 -16.71 -15.71 5.99
C LEU A 265 -16.11 -14.59 5.14
N ASN A 266 -15.09 -13.89 5.66
CA ASN A 266 -14.27 -12.98 4.87
C ASN A 266 -13.17 -13.78 4.16
N THR A 267 -13.05 -13.60 2.85
CA THR A 267 -12.05 -14.26 2.01
C THR A 267 -11.23 -13.21 1.27
N TYR A 268 -9.92 -13.37 1.27
CA TYR A 268 -9.00 -12.56 0.48
C TYR A 268 -8.01 -13.47 -0.25
N LEU A 269 -7.74 -13.16 -1.52
CA LEU A 269 -6.75 -13.83 -2.35
C LEU A 269 -6.00 -12.76 -3.16
N ASN A 270 -4.68 -12.82 -3.12
CA ASN A 270 -3.79 -12.07 -3.99
C ASN A 270 -2.79 -13.05 -4.61
N VAL A 271 -2.62 -12.98 -5.92
CA VAL A 271 -1.64 -13.78 -6.67
C VAL A 271 -0.91 -12.86 -7.62
N THR A 272 0.41 -12.83 -7.52
CA THR A 272 1.29 -12.11 -8.44
C THR A 272 2.28 -13.10 -9.01
N ARG A 273 2.34 -13.20 -10.34
CA ARG A 273 3.29 -14.07 -11.05
C ARG A 273 3.98 -13.27 -12.14
N ASN A 274 5.29 -13.16 -12.01
CA ASN A 274 6.15 -12.51 -12.99
C ASN A 274 7.06 -13.57 -13.61
N THR A 275 7.16 -13.56 -14.93
CA THR A 275 8.10 -14.39 -15.67
C THR A 275 9.04 -13.48 -16.44
N TYR A 276 10.27 -13.91 -16.63
CA TYR A 276 11.30 -13.12 -17.30
C TYR A 276 11.85 -13.90 -18.49
N TRP A 277 12.41 -13.19 -19.47
CA TRP A 277 13.03 -13.83 -20.63
C TRP A 277 14.35 -14.52 -20.29
N ASP A 278 15.11 -13.93 -19.38
CA ASP A 278 16.49 -14.33 -19.07
C ASP A 278 16.69 -14.65 -17.57
N ASN A 279 15.60 -14.79 -16.78
CA ASN A 279 15.65 -15.12 -15.35
C ASN A 279 14.52 -16.09 -14.91
N SER A 280 14.64 -16.66 -13.71
CA SER A 280 13.63 -17.54 -13.11
C SER A 280 12.31 -16.80 -12.84
N SER A 281 11.18 -17.50 -12.99
CA SER A 281 9.87 -16.90 -12.72
C SER A 281 9.64 -16.74 -11.23
N ASN A 282 9.09 -15.59 -10.82
CA ASN A 282 8.68 -15.33 -9.45
C ASN A 282 7.15 -15.53 -9.32
N THR A 283 6.69 -16.26 -8.29
CA THR A 283 5.27 -16.39 -7.96
C THR A 283 5.05 -16.17 -6.48
N ASN A 284 4.34 -15.08 -6.16
CA ASN A 284 3.89 -14.72 -4.84
C ASN A 284 2.38 -14.92 -4.74
N TYR A 285 1.91 -15.53 -3.66
CA TYR A 285 0.48 -15.58 -3.38
C TYR A 285 0.21 -15.39 -1.90
N SER A 286 -0.94 -14.80 -1.59
CA SER A 286 -1.43 -14.60 -0.24
C SER A 286 -2.93 -14.89 -0.23
N PHE A 287 -3.33 -15.80 0.64
CA PHE A 287 -4.71 -16.20 0.82
C PHE A 287 -5.06 -16.07 2.30
N SER A 288 -6.20 -15.46 2.61
CA SER A 288 -6.70 -15.43 3.98
C SER A 288 -8.20 -15.68 4.05
N LEU A 289 -8.59 -16.36 5.12
CA LEU A 289 -9.95 -16.66 5.49
C LEU A 289 -10.13 -16.23 6.93
N SER A 290 -11.18 -15.49 7.23
CA SER A 290 -11.56 -15.19 8.62
C SER A 290 -13.05 -15.27 8.83
N ARG A 291 -13.45 -15.83 9.97
CA ARG A 291 -14.85 -16.02 10.33
C ARG A 291 -15.07 -15.65 11.78
N ASN A 292 -16.13 -14.89 12.01
CA ASN A 292 -16.66 -14.65 13.35
C ASN A 292 -17.86 -15.58 13.58
N PHE A 293 -17.92 -16.22 14.74
CA PHE A 293 -18.98 -17.15 15.09
C PHE A 293 -19.22 -17.19 16.59
N ASP A 294 -20.37 -17.73 16.98
CA ASP A 294 -20.76 -17.89 18.37
C ASP A 294 -20.82 -19.39 18.71
N ILE A 295 -20.29 -19.78 19.88
CA ILE A 295 -20.42 -21.15 20.41
C ILE A 295 -21.06 -21.07 21.80
N GLY A 296 -22.34 -21.45 21.87
CA GLY A 296 -23.09 -21.47 23.12
C GLY A 296 -23.19 -20.08 23.75
N ASN A 297 -22.62 -19.93 24.95
CA ASN A 297 -22.59 -18.65 25.68
C ASN A 297 -21.42 -17.75 25.26
N LEU A 298 -20.45 -18.27 24.51
CA LEU A 298 -19.32 -17.51 24.01
C LEU A 298 -19.72 -16.84 22.70
N ARG A 299 -19.82 -15.52 22.72
CA ARG A 299 -20.17 -14.70 21.55
C ARG A 299 -18.95 -13.98 21.01
N GLY A 300 -18.87 -13.86 19.68
CA GLY A 300 -17.81 -13.11 18.99
C GLY A 300 -16.48 -13.85 18.87
N LEU A 301 -16.48 -15.18 18.90
CA LEU A 301 -15.26 -15.96 18.61
C LEU A 301 -14.81 -15.64 17.19
N SER A 302 -13.51 -15.48 16.98
CA SER A 302 -12.96 -15.33 15.63
C SER A 302 -11.92 -16.40 15.35
N ALA A 303 -11.95 -16.95 14.14
CA ALA A 303 -10.90 -17.80 13.62
C ALA A 303 -10.40 -17.24 12.30
N SER A 304 -9.08 -17.24 12.12
CA SER A 304 -8.42 -16.80 10.89
C SER A 304 -7.40 -17.81 10.42
N LEU A 305 -7.37 -18.06 9.12
CA LEU A 305 -6.35 -18.85 8.43
C LEU A 305 -5.72 -17.95 7.38
N ALA A 306 -4.40 -17.87 7.36
CA ALA A 306 -3.66 -17.20 6.30
C ALA A 306 -2.59 -18.15 5.74
N LEU A 307 -2.46 -18.18 4.43
CA LEU A 307 -1.47 -18.92 3.68
C LEU A 307 -0.75 -17.92 2.79
N SER A 308 0.57 -17.89 2.83
CA SER A 308 1.35 -17.10 1.88
C SER A 308 2.48 -17.93 1.30
N ARG A 309 2.90 -17.55 0.10
CA ARG A 309 4.18 -17.94 -0.45
C ARG A 309 4.88 -16.68 -0.90
N VAL A 310 6.11 -16.54 -0.43
CA VAL A 310 7.03 -15.49 -0.81
C VAL A 310 8.18 -16.15 -1.55
N SER A 311 8.51 -15.60 -2.72
CA SER A 311 9.64 -16.04 -3.53
C SER A 311 10.54 -14.85 -3.85
N TRP A 312 11.80 -14.95 -3.45
CA TRP A 312 12.82 -13.91 -3.64
C TRP A 312 14.22 -14.55 -3.74
N ASP A 313 15.00 -14.14 -4.76
CA ASP A 313 16.39 -14.56 -4.99
C ASP A 313 16.60 -16.09 -4.90
N ASP A 314 15.79 -16.83 -5.67
CA ASP A 314 15.71 -18.30 -5.74
C ASP A 314 15.31 -19.03 -4.44
N SER A 315 14.92 -18.30 -3.38
CA SER A 315 14.37 -18.89 -2.16
C SER A 315 12.84 -18.81 -2.14
N ASP A 316 12.19 -19.95 -1.90
CA ASP A 316 10.74 -20.04 -1.72
C ASP A 316 10.41 -20.29 -0.25
N GLU A 317 9.62 -19.42 0.35
CA GLU A 317 9.14 -19.57 1.72
C GLU A 317 7.60 -19.68 1.71
N ASN A 318 7.08 -20.83 2.12
CA ASN A 318 5.65 -21.01 2.34
C ASN A 318 5.34 -20.75 3.82
N GLN A 319 4.35 -19.91 4.08
CA GLN A 319 3.93 -19.56 5.43
C GLN A 319 2.48 -19.97 5.64
N VAL A 320 2.21 -20.55 6.81
CA VAL A 320 0.88 -20.94 7.26
C VAL A 320 0.66 -20.31 8.61
N TYR A 321 -0.45 -19.60 8.76
CA TYR A 321 -0.85 -18.99 10.02
C TYR A 321 -2.30 -19.35 10.34
N PHE A 322 -2.54 -19.80 11.54
CA PHE A 322 -3.86 -20.04 12.09
C PHE A 322 -3.98 -19.28 13.40
N ALA A 323 -5.07 -18.56 13.61
CA ALA A 323 -5.37 -17.97 14.90
C ALA A 323 -6.81 -18.18 15.29
N PHE A 324 -7.00 -18.29 16.60
CA PHE A 324 -8.28 -18.35 17.26
C PHE A 324 -8.29 -17.30 18.36
N THR A 325 -9.26 -16.40 18.32
CA THR A 325 -9.43 -15.33 19.32
C THR A 325 -10.73 -15.53 20.08
N LEU A 326 -10.60 -15.55 21.40
CA LEU A 326 -11.68 -15.55 22.37
C LEU A 326 -11.82 -14.14 22.93
N PRO A 327 -12.89 -13.39 22.59
CA PRO A 327 -13.17 -12.14 23.28
C PRO A 327 -13.62 -12.43 24.71
N LEU A 328 -13.16 -11.58 25.62
CA LEU A 328 -13.58 -11.51 27.02
C LEU A 328 -14.40 -10.23 27.21
N GLU A 329 -14.99 -10.05 28.39
CA GLU A 329 -15.67 -8.80 28.73
C GLU A 329 -14.69 -7.61 28.75
N GLN A 330 -15.23 -6.40 28.58
CA GLN A 330 -14.48 -5.13 28.67
C GLN A 330 -13.38 -4.97 27.60
N ASN A 331 -13.62 -5.39 26.36
CA ASN A 331 -12.66 -5.25 25.24
C ASN A 331 -11.30 -5.92 25.50
N ARG A 332 -11.31 -7.03 26.23
CA ARG A 332 -10.16 -7.91 26.41
C ARG A 332 -10.30 -9.12 25.51
N SER A 333 -9.19 -9.76 25.13
CA SER A 333 -9.22 -10.99 24.36
C SER A 333 -8.01 -11.87 24.61
N ILE A 334 -8.21 -13.18 24.49
CA ILE A 334 -7.15 -14.16 24.46
C ILE A 334 -7.06 -14.69 23.03
N MET A 335 -5.86 -14.66 22.44
CA MET A 335 -5.62 -15.24 21.13
C MET A 335 -4.58 -16.35 21.24
N TYR A 336 -4.91 -17.49 20.64
CA TYR A 336 -3.95 -18.56 20.37
C TYR A 336 -3.66 -18.55 18.86
N SER A 337 -2.39 -18.59 18.49
CA SER A 337 -1.99 -18.74 17.11
C SER A 337 -0.94 -19.81 16.90
N TYR A 338 -1.00 -20.43 15.75
CA TYR A 338 -0.05 -21.38 15.21
C TYR A 338 0.52 -20.78 13.93
N GLN A 339 1.84 -20.73 13.82
CA GLN A 339 2.48 -20.35 12.57
C GLN A 339 3.57 -21.33 12.19
N ARG A 340 3.75 -21.51 10.88
CA ARG A 340 4.87 -22.26 10.31
C ARG A 340 5.39 -21.49 9.11
N SER A 341 6.70 -21.31 9.04
CA SER A 341 7.36 -20.63 7.93
C SER A 341 8.50 -21.51 7.41
N GLY A 342 8.44 -21.87 6.13
CA GLY A 342 9.43 -22.76 5.52
C GLY A 342 9.43 -24.19 6.08
N GLY A 343 10.61 -24.81 6.09
CA GLY A 343 10.81 -26.23 6.43
C GLY A 343 10.82 -26.55 7.92
N ASP A 344 11.43 -25.70 8.74
CA ASP A 344 12.13 -26.18 9.95
C ASP A 344 11.52 -25.81 11.30
N SER A 345 10.60 -24.84 11.42
CA SER A 345 9.98 -24.59 12.74
C SER A 345 8.52 -24.16 12.68
N ALA A 346 7.70 -24.91 13.42
CA ALA A 346 6.36 -24.50 13.80
C ALA A 346 6.44 -23.79 15.16
N SER A 347 5.75 -22.66 15.30
CA SER A 347 5.64 -21.94 16.56
C SER A 347 4.19 -21.81 17.01
N HIS A 348 4.02 -21.94 18.31
CA HIS A 348 2.75 -21.71 19.00
C HIS A 348 2.87 -20.42 19.81
N MET A 349 1.87 -19.56 19.73
CA MET A 349 1.81 -18.33 20.51
C MET A 349 0.48 -18.25 21.25
N ALA A 350 0.55 -17.92 22.53
CA ALA A 350 -0.60 -17.51 23.32
C ALA A 350 -0.43 -16.04 23.69
N SER A 351 -1.48 -15.26 23.50
CA SER A 351 -1.45 -13.82 23.73
C SER A 351 -2.68 -13.35 24.48
N TYR A 352 -2.47 -12.36 25.34
CA TYR A 352 -3.50 -11.63 26.03
C TYR A 352 -3.47 -10.18 25.55
N TYR A 353 -4.63 -9.66 25.16
CA TYR A 353 -4.81 -8.30 24.68
C TYR A 353 -5.83 -7.59 25.56
N ASP A 354 -5.50 -6.39 26.00
CA ASP A 354 -6.37 -5.52 26.78
C ASP A 354 -6.52 -4.17 26.08
N ALA A 355 -7.76 -3.87 25.68
CA ALA A 355 -8.17 -2.56 25.20
C ALA A 355 -9.36 -2.01 25.99
N SER A 356 -9.40 -2.33 27.30
CA SER A 356 -10.40 -1.80 28.23
C SER A 356 -10.32 -0.27 28.35
N ASP A 357 -9.10 0.28 28.31
CA ASP A 357 -8.85 1.70 28.07
C ASP A 357 -8.56 1.96 26.59
N ARG A 358 -9.44 2.70 25.94
CA ARG A 358 -9.35 3.03 24.51
C ARG A 358 -8.09 3.83 24.15
N ASN A 359 -7.52 4.55 25.11
CA ASN A 359 -6.31 5.33 24.88
C ASN A 359 -5.03 4.58 25.27
N ASN A 360 -5.14 3.44 25.95
CA ASN A 360 -4.02 2.67 26.47
C ASN A 360 -4.24 1.18 26.21
N THR A 361 -3.82 0.73 25.04
CA THR A 361 -3.94 -0.68 24.65
C THR A 361 -2.62 -1.39 24.86
N TRP A 362 -2.65 -2.60 25.39
CA TRP A 362 -1.44 -3.39 25.59
C TRP A 362 -1.68 -4.86 25.34
N ASN A 363 -0.59 -5.56 25.02
CA ASN A 363 -0.59 -6.99 24.84
C ASN A 363 0.63 -7.62 25.50
N LEU A 364 0.46 -8.90 25.85
CA LEU A 364 1.52 -9.76 26.31
C LEU A 364 1.34 -11.11 25.63
N SER A 365 2.40 -11.61 25.00
CA SER A 365 2.39 -12.92 24.37
C SER A 365 3.60 -13.75 24.76
N ALA A 366 3.36 -15.05 24.82
CA ALA A 366 4.38 -16.06 24.97
C ALA A 366 4.36 -16.93 23.72
N SER A 367 5.50 -17.06 23.05
CA SER A 367 5.65 -17.92 21.87
C SER A 367 6.73 -18.95 22.09
N THR A 368 6.58 -20.12 21.49
CA THR A 368 7.55 -21.19 21.60
C THR A 368 7.56 -22.03 20.34
N THR A 369 8.74 -22.43 19.89
CA THR A 369 8.91 -23.45 18.85
C THR A 369 9.00 -24.85 19.48
N GLU A 370 8.94 -25.89 18.66
CA GLU A 370 9.17 -27.28 19.12
C GLU A 370 10.55 -27.45 19.77
N ASP A 371 11.58 -26.79 19.26
CA ASP A 371 12.93 -26.83 19.81
C ASP A 371 13.03 -26.03 21.12
N ASP A 372 12.51 -24.80 21.15
CA ASP A 372 12.47 -23.97 22.37
C ASP A 372 11.71 -24.67 23.52
N LEU A 373 10.65 -25.42 23.20
CA LEU A 373 9.89 -26.22 24.17
C LEU A 373 10.75 -27.30 24.81
N ARG A 374 11.65 -27.94 24.04
CA ARG A 374 12.54 -29.01 24.53
C ARG A 374 13.66 -28.45 25.39
N GLU A 375 14.14 -27.27 25.08
CA GLU A 375 15.22 -26.58 25.79
C GLU A 375 14.71 -25.75 26.98
N GLY A 376 13.40 -25.52 27.06
CA GLY A 376 12.78 -24.75 28.14
C GLY A 376 12.97 -23.24 27.99
N GLU A 377 13.03 -22.77 26.74
CA GLU A 377 13.41 -21.42 26.36
C GLU A 377 12.26 -20.64 25.67
N PRO A 378 11.06 -20.52 26.29
CA PRO A 378 9.95 -19.81 25.66
C PRO A 378 10.28 -18.32 25.50
N SER A 379 9.84 -17.77 24.38
CA SER A 379 9.97 -16.36 24.07
C SER A 379 8.83 -15.53 24.65
N LEU A 380 9.15 -14.35 25.16
CA LEU A 380 8.19 -13.43 25.76
C LEU A 380 8.19 -12.12 24.98
N ARG A 381 7.00 -11.60 24.66
CA ARG A 381 6.81 -10.38 23.89
C ARG A 381 5.75 -9.53 24.55
N GLY A 382 5.95 -8.23 24.58
CA GLY A 382 4.99 -7.27 25.11
C GLY A 382 4.92 -6.01 24.26
N GLY A 383 3.73 -5.46 24.13
CA GLY A 383 3.45 -4.25 23.39
C GLY A 383 2.55 -3.32 24.17
N TYR A 384 2.78 -2.02 24.05
CA TYR A 384 1.99 -0.95 24.65
C TYR A 384 1.84 0.19 23.64
N GLN A 385 0.59 0.58 23.38
CA GLN A 385 0.23 1.67 22.49
C GLN A 385 -0.59 2.69 23.27
N HIS A 386 -0.13 3.93 23.25
CA HIS A 386 -0.81 5.07 23.83
C HIS A 386 -1.30 6.03 22.75
N TYR A 387 -2.61 6.29 22.74
CA TYR A 387 -3.25 7.28 21.87
C TYR A 387 -3.40 8.59 22.63
N SER A 388 -2.77 9.64 22.11
CA SER A 388 -2.85 11.00 22.63
C SER A 388 -3.38 11.93 21.54
N PRO A 389 -4.05 13.06 21.89
CA PRO A 389 -4.40 14.09 20.92
C PRO A 389 -3.22 14.63 20.11
N TYR A 390 -2.00 14.49 20.63
CA TYR A 390 -0.77 15.01 20.02
C TYR A 390 -0.04 13.97 19.16
N GLY A 391 -0.50 12.72 19.14
CA GLY A 391 0.14 11.62 18.40
C GLY A 391 0.00 10.27 19.09
N ARG A 392 0.58 9.25 18.47
CA ARG A 392 0.50 7.84 18.87
C ARG A 392 1.88 7.35 19.28
N LEU A 393 2.03 6.92 20.52
CA LEU A 393 3.24 6.29 21.04
C LEU A 393 3.10 4.77 21.00
N ASN A 394 4.09 4.11 20.40
CA ASN A 394 4.24 2.66 20.31
C ASN A 394 5.49 2.24 21.06
N LEU A 395 5.34 1.30 21.98
CA LEU A 395 6.43 0.62 22.67
C LEU A 395 6.23 -0.88 22.51
N SER A 396 7.28 -1.60 22.12
CA SER A 396 7.29 -3.06 22.15
C SER A 396 8.63 -3.58 22.64
N GLY A 397 8.61 -4.77 23.20
CA GLY A 397 9.83 -5.45 23.64
C GLY A 397 9.67 -6.95 23.53
N SER A 398 10.78 -7.63 23.27
CA SER A 398 10.82 -9.08 23.18
C SER A 398 12.09 -9.64 23.79
N VAL A 399 11.97 -10.85 24.32
CA VAL A 399 13.08 -11.62 24.87
C VAL A 399 12.95 -13.05 24.34
N GLN A 400 13.95 -13.46 23.56
CA GLN A 400 14.18 -14.85 23.21
C GLN A 400 15.43 -15.29 24.00
N PRO A 401 15.31 -16.26 24.93
CA PRO A 401 16.48 -16.75 25.67
C PRO A 401 17.59 -17.20 24.71
N ASN A 402 18.84 -16.89 25.08
CA ASN A 402 20.05 -17.28 24.35
C ASN A 402 20.16 -16.86 22.87
N GLN A 403 19.23 -16.06 22.35
CA GLN A 403 19.27 -15.54 20.98
C GLN A 403 19.33 -14.01 20.97
N TYR A 404 18.27 -13.32 21.42
CA TYR A 404 18.21 -11.86 21.35
C TYR A 404 17.28 -11.24 22.40
N ARG A 405 17.47 -9.93 22.61
CA ARG A 405 16.58 -9.06 23.38
C ARG A 405 16.37 -7.79 22.58
N SER A 406 15.13 -7.47 22.27
CA SER A 406 14.79 -6.30 21.47
C SER A 406 13.88 -5.35 22.27
N ILE A 407 14.06 -4.05 22.04
CA ILE A 407 13.16 -3.01 22.50
C ILE A 407 12.99 -2.01 21.37
N SER A 408 11.73 -1.72 21.05
CA SER A 408 11.34 -0.84 19.95
C SER A 408 10.42 0.24 20.49
N ALA A 409 10.68 1.48 20.10
CA ALA A 409 9.88 2.64 20.47
C ALA A 409 9.66 3.52 19.23
N GLY A 410 8.43 3.94 19.00
CA GLY A 410 8.07 4.82 17.89
C GLY A 410 7.00 5.82 18.31
N TRP A 411 7.09 7.04 17.82
CA TRP A 411 6.05 8.07 18.01
C TRP A 411 5.65 8.65 16.66
N ASN A 412 4.35 8.59 16.37
CA ASN A 412 3.76 9.09 15.12
C ASN A 412 2.85 10.28 15.44
N GLY A 413 3.17 11.44 14.90
CA GLY A 413 2.37 12.66 15.07
C GLY A 413 2.55 13.62 13.91
N SER A 414 1.83 14.73 13.93
CA SER A 414 1.92 15.77 12.91
C SER A 414 1.85 17.15 13.54
N ILE A 415 2.55 18.12 12.94
CA ILE A 415 2.54 19.52 13.36
C ILE A 415 1.95 20.33 12.21
N THR A 416 0.97 21.18 12.54
CA THR A 416 0.46 22.18 11.60
C THR A 416 0.71 23.56 12.21
N ALA A 417 1.44 24.39 11.46
CA ALA A 417 1.78 25.76 11.83
C ALA A 417 1.18 26.73 10.81
N THR A 418 0.37 27.67 11.28
CA THR A 418 -0.17 28.76 10.46
C THR A 418 0.06 30.10 11.16
N ARG A 419 -0.29 31.20 10.47
CA ARG A 419 -0.28 32.54 11.09
C ARG A 419 -1.21 32.68 12.30
N TYR A 420 -2.19 31.79 12.43
CA TYR A 420 -3.16 31.77 13.53
C TYR A 420 -2.68 30.91 14.70
N GLY A 421 -1.57 30.19 14.55
CA GLY A 421 -0.90 29.45 15.62
C GLY A 421 -0.45 28.06 15.18
N VAL A 422 0.01 27.28 16.17
CA VAL A 422 0.63 25.97 15.95
C VAL A 422 -0.08 24.93 16.80
N ALA A 423 -0.38 23.77 16.23
CA ALA A 423 -0.91 22.63 16.97
C ALA A 423 -0.25 21.32 16.53
N LEU A 424 0.10 20.51 17.52
CA LEU A 424 0.40 19.09 17.38
C LEU A 424 -0.92 18.33 17.29
N HIS A 425 -1.01 17.35 16.40
CA HIS A 425 -2.18 16.51 16.21
C HIS A 425 -1.78 15.09 15.81
N ASP A 426 -2.75 14.16 15.82
CA ASP A 426 -2.55 12.79 15.34
C ASP A 426 -2.04 12.78 13.89
N TYR A 427 -1.38 11.68 13.51
CA TYR A 427 -0.76 11.50 12.21
C TYR A 427 -1.76 11.76 11.06
N SER A 428 -1.39 12.68 10.17
CA SER A 428 -2.06 12.93 8.91
C SER A 428 -1.11 12.60 7.78
N PRO A 429 -1.46 11.71 6.84
CA PRO A 429 -0.72 11.55 5.60
C PRO A 429 -0.52 12.90 4.89
N ALA A 430 0.57 13.01 4.14
CA ALA A 430 0.77 14.11 3.20
C ALA A 430 -0.35 14.08 2.13
N ASN A 431 -0.73 15.23 1.56
CA ASN A 431 -1.84 15.43 0.60
C ASN A 431 -3.29 15.35 1.12
N ASN A 432 -3.53 15.11 2.42
CA ASN A 432 -4.90 15.23 2.96
C ASN A 432 -5.19 16.64 3.47
N ALA A 433 -6.39 17.15 3.19
CA ALA A 433 -6.86 18.41 3.73
C ALA A 433 -6.86 18.37 5.27
N ARG A 434 -6.49 19.50 5.89
CA ARG A 434 -6.45 19.64 7.34
C ARG A 434 -7.35 20.78 7.75
N MET A 435 -8.13 20.56 8.80
CA MET A 435 -9.01 21.56 9.34
C MET A 435 -8.43 22.09 10.64
N MET A 436 -8.16 23.40 10.70
CA MET A 436 -7.70 24.07 11.91
C MET A 436 -8.89 24.75 12.56
N ILE A 437 -9.11 24.43 13.83
CA ILE A 437 -10.18 24.96 14.67
C ILE A 437 -9.52 25.88 15.69
N ASP A 438 -9.99 27.11 15.73
CA ASP A 438 -9.59 28.12 16.71
C ASP A 438 -10.79 28.36 17.64
N ALA A 439 -10.61 28.06 18.92
CA ALA A 439 -11.60 28.24 19.97
C ALA A 439 -11.36 29.49 20.81
N ASP A 440 -10.81 30.55 20.22
CA ASP A 440 -10.61 31.87 20.84
C ASP A 440 -9.86 31.77 22.18
N GLY A 441 -8.84 30.90 22.24
CA GLY A 441 -8.00 30.70 23.43
C GLY A 441 -8.54 29.70 24.47
N VAL A 442 -9.65 29.01 24.22
CA VAL A 442 -10.19 28.01 25.16
C VAL A 442 -9.48 26.66 25.00
N ASP A 443 -8.69 26.32 26.01
CA ASP A 443 -7.97 25.05 26.12
C ASP A 443 -8.90 23.86 26.43
N GLY A 444 -8.50 22.65 25.99
CA GLY A 444 -9.12 21.39 26.39
C GLY A 444 -10.48 21.06 25.78
N ILE A 445 -10.95 21.79 24.76
CA ILE A 445 -12.19 21.47 24.05
C ILE A 445 -11.98 20.21 23.22
N GLU A 446 -12.80 19.20 23.49
CA GLU A 446 -12.81 17.95 22.75
C GLU A 446 -13.48 18.13 21.39
N VAL A 447 -12.81 17.66 20.34
CA VAL A 447 -13.30 17.64 18.97
C VAL A 447 -13.21 16.20 18.46
N ASN A 448 -14.23 15.76 17.71
CA ASN A 448 -14.26 14.45 17.04
C ASN A 448 -14.12 13.26 18.03
N SER A 449 -15.10 13.09 18.91
CA SER A 449 -15.19 11.95 19.83
C SER A 449 -13.96 11.77 20.74
N SER A 450 -13.48 12.85 21.37
CA SER A 450 -12.39 12.88 22.37
C SER A 450 -10.97 12.54 21.89
N ARG A 451 -10.76 12.30 20.59
CA ARG A 451 -9.43 12.01 20.02
C ARG A 451 -8.61 13.25 19.69
N THR A 452 -9.24 14.41 19.56
CA THR A 452 -8.55 15.69 19.36
C THR A 452 -8.99 16.67 20.44
N ARG A 453 -8.04 17.46 20.97
CA ARG A 453 -8.31 18.50 21.96
C ARG A 453 -7.66 19.82 21.54
N THR A 454 -8.29 20.94 21.84
CA THR A 454 -7.64 22.25 21.70
C THR A 454 -6.47 22.33 22.67
N ASN A 455 -5.37 22.91 22.21
CA ASN A 455 -4.18 23.15 23.01
C ASN A 455 -4.33 24.41 23.88
N ALA A 456 -3.27 24.76 24.62
CA ALA A 456 -3.24 25.95 25.49
C ALA A 456 -3.53 27.29 24.78
N PHE A 457 -3.47 27.33 23.44
CA PHE A 457 -3.81 28.50 22.63
C PHE A 457 -5.25 28.45 22.08
N GLY A 458 -6.04 27.44 22.46
CA GLY A 458 -7.37 27.20 21.93
C GLY A 458 -7.39 26.58 20.54
N ILE A 459 -6.27 26.02 20.07
CA ILE A 459 -6.13 25.53 18.70
C ILE A 459 -6.18 24.00 18.65
N ALA A 460 -7.02 23.46 17.77
CA ALA A 460 -7.05 22.05 17.42
C ALA A 460 -6.90 21.86 15.91
N VAL A 461 -6.28 20.76 15.48
CA VAL A 461 -6.22 20.39 14.06
C VAL A 461 -6.80 19.00 13.90
N VAL A 462 -7.80 18.90 13.02
CA VAL A 462 -8.46 17.64 12.67
C VAL A 462 -7.99 17.24 11.27
N PRO A 463 -7.30 16.09 11.11
CA PRO A 463 -7.03 15.56 9.80
C PRO A 463 -8.35 15.12 9.15
N HIS A 464 -8.60 15.57 7.92
CA HIS A 464 -9.79 15.17 7.17
C HIS A 464 -9.44 14.00 6.26
N SER A 465 -10.27 12.94 6.27
CA SER A 465 -10.28 11.93 5.21
C SER A 465 -11.30 12.33 4.15
N ALA A 466 -10.88 12.38 2.89
CA ALA A 466 -11.67 12.84 1.73
C ALA A 466 -12.97 12.03 1.49
N THR A 467 -13.14 10.88 2.16
CA THR A 467 -14.28 9.97 2.04
C THR A 467 -15.53 10.36 2.83
N THR A 468 -15.53 11.48 3.57
CA THR A 468 -16.72 11.96 4.30
C THR A 468 -17.27 13.26 3.73
N PRO A 469 -18.60 13.43 3.60
CA PRO A 469 -19.19 14.71 3.23
C PRO A 469 -18.68 15.82 4.17
N PRO A 470 -18.64 17.10 3.73
CA PRO A 470 -17.97 18.17 4.44
C PRO A 470 -18.36 18.15 5.92
N PRO A 471 -17.38 18.18 6.85
CA PRO A 471 -17.67 18.04 8.26
C PRO A 471 -18.66 19.11 8.67
N ARG A 472 -19.80 18.70 9.21
CA ARG A 472 -20.64 19.62 9.98
C ARG A 472 -19.85 19.95 11.24
N CYS A 473 -19.26 21.16 11.30
CA CYS A 473 -18.79 21.75 12.55
C CYS A 473 -20.00 21.87 13.50
N ALA A 474 -20.32 20.81 14.24
CA ALA A 474 -21.29 20.86 15.33
C ALA A 474 -20.55 21.30 16.60
N LEU A 475 -20.03 22.54 16.57
CA LEU A 475 -19.56 23.24 17.74
C LEU A 475 -20.42 24.49 17.92
N THR A 476 -21.04 24.59 19.08
CA THR A 476 -21.83 25.75 19.50
C THR A 476 -20.88 26.94 19.63
N ALA A 477 -20.89 27.83 18.64
CA ALA A 477 -20.13 29.09 18.55
C ALA A 477 -18.60 28.96 18.36
N THR A 478 -18.13 28.77 17.11
CA THR A 478 -16.70 28.98 16.77
C THR A 478 -16.44 29.15 15.26
N ARG A 479 -15.36 29.86 14.87
CA ARG A 479 -14.95 30.08 13.48
C ARG A 479 -14.18 28.87 12.93
N CYS A 480 -14.67 28.27 11.84
CA CYS A 480 -14.01 27.14 11.16
C CYS A 480 -13.18 27.66 9.97
N LEU A 481 -11.87 27.35 9.92
CA LEU A 481 -10.98 27.72 8.79
C LEU A 481 -10.50 26.43 8.09
N MET A 482 -10.76 26.32 6.79
CA MET A 482 -10.32 25.19 5.96
C MET A 482 -9.03 25.58 5.23
N ALA A 483 -7.98 24.77 5.34
CA ALA A 483 -6.75 24.93 4.58
C ALA A 483 -6.59 23.76 3.61
N TRP A 484 -6.49 24.08 2.32
CA TRP A 484 -6.05 23.16 1.28
C TRP A 484 -4.53 23.32 1.16
N ILE A 485 -3.77 22.24 1.29
CA ILE A 485 -2.32 22.20 1.04
C ILE A 485 -2.10 21.32 -0.18
#